data_AF-A0A819W7V1-F1
#
_entry.id   AF-A0A819W7V1-F1
#
_cell.length_a   1.000
_cell.length_b   1.000
_cell.length_c   1.000
_cell.angle_alpha   90.00
_cell.angle_beta   90.00
_cell.angle_gamma   90.00
#
_symmetry.space_group_name_H-M   'P 1'
#
loop_
_entity.id
_entity.type
_entity.pdbx_description
1 polymer ?
#
loop_
_entity_poly.entity_id
_entity_poly.type
_entity_poly.pdbx_seq_one_letter_code
_entity_poly.pdbx_strand_id
1 'polypeptide(L)'
;MLRKHIRIHTIFAVLICSFLQVTSELPIILSYLRNNIVPIQSNIFCEFWACQDYSFNVMILMLMGFTAIERYLLIFHNQFLQQHLIILHYMPMIVCIIYPIGLYIYLIFFYPCINQFTYTMITCGGPCYFYETTISIVDIFINLVFPVAVSSLASLALLTRVLCQKRRMQQRQMWKKNRRLLIQLLYIVILYNLLWLPMIICSSIMLFSPVPQSLLVELSVNILPYGIYIVILLCPFVSLMSLPELWSQRNPRIRPLAKADNALQPIAP
;
A
#
# COMPACT_ATOMS: atom_id res chain seq x y z
N MET A 1 -24.66 -2.79 -9.34
CA MET A 1 -24.26 -2.75 -7.91
C MET A 1 -22.96 -3.50 -7.63
N LEU A 2 -22.71 -4.67 -8.23
CA LEU A 2 -21.53 -5.52 -7.95
C LEU A 2 -20.15 -4.81 -8.06
N ARG A 3 -19.93 -3.99 -9.10
CA ARG A 3 -18.71 -3.15 -9.28
C ARG A 3 -18.38 -2.24 -8.09
N LYS A 4 -19.39 -1.83 -7.32
CA LYS A 4 -19.19 -0.94 -6.18
C LYS A 4 -18.65 -1.72 -4.98
N HIS A 5 -19.18 -2.91 -4.72
CA HIS A 5 -18.74 -3.78 -3.63
C HIS A 5 -17.28 -4.22 -3.78
N ILE A 6 -16.91 -4.67 -4.98
CA ILE A 6 -15.55 -5.18 -5.28
C ILE A 6 -14.47 -4.15 -4.90
N ARG A 7 -14.60 -2.90 -5.37
CA ARG A 7 -13.62 -1.82 -5.09
C ARG A 7 -13.50 -1.47 -3.61
N ILE A 8 -14.58 -1.68 -2.86
CA ILE A 8 -14.60 -1.33 -1.44
C ILE A 8 -13.80 -2.36 -0.64
N HIS A 9 -13.80 -3.64 -1.02
CA HIS A 9 -13.09 -4.69 -0.27
C HIS A 9 -11.58 -4.47 -0.22
N THR A 10 -10.93 -4.22 -1.35
CA THR A 10 -9.46 -4.04 -1.40
C THR A 10 -9.04 -2.78 -0.65
N ILE A 11 -9.77 -1.67 -0.81
CA ILE A 11 -9.51 -0.42 -0.07
C ILE A 11 -9.71 -0.65 1.43
N PHE A 12 -10.75 -1.37 1.82
CA PHE A 12 -11.04 -1.69 3.22
C PHE A 12 -9.94 -2.58 3.82
N ALA A 13 -9.42 -3.54 3.05
CA ALA A 13 -8.29 -4.37 3.49
C ALA A 13 -7.03 -3.55 3.71
N VAL A 14 -6.66 -2.67 2.76
CA VAL A 14 -5.55 -1.72 2.94
C VAL A 14 -5.77 -0.85 4.17
N LEU A 15 -6.98 -0.31 4.36
CA LEU A 15 -7.33 0.51 5.52
C LEU A 15 -7.17 -0.23 6.85
N ILE A 16 -7.65 -1.47 6.93
CA ILE A 16 -7.50 -2.31 8.13
C ILE A 16 -6.02 -2.57 8.40
N CYS A 17 -5.26 -2.97 7.38
CA CYS A 17 -3.84 -3.27 7.53
C CYS A 17 -3.06 -2.04 7.99
N SER A 18 -3.25 -0.90 7.35
CA SER A 18 -2.61 0.37 7.75
C SER A 18 -3.05 0.81 9.14
N PHE A 19 -4.32 0.63 9.50
CA PHE A 19 -4.80 0.98 10.83
C PHE A 19 -4.13 0.11 11.90
N LEU A 20 -4.14 -1.22 11.71
CA LEU A 20 -3.49 -2.15 12.63
C LEU A 20 -2.01 -1.81 12.79
N GLN A 21 -1.31 -1.62 11.67
CA GLN A 21 0.10 -1.25 11.66
C GLN A 21 0.37 0.05 12.44
N VAL A 22 -0.37 1.13 12.16
CA VAL A 22 -0.21 2.40 12.88
C VAL A 22 -0.51 2.24 14.36
N THR A 23 -1.59 1.53 14.72
CA THR A 23 -1.97 1.36 16.12
C THR A 23 -0.96 0.54 16.91
N SER A 24 -0.29 -0.43 16.29
CA SER A 24 0.70 -1.27 16.95
C SER A 24 2.09 -0.62 16.98
N GLU A 25 2.55 -0.04 15.88
CA GLU A 25 3.94 0.39 15.72
C GLU A 25 4.18 1.82 16.21
N LEU A 26 3.23 2.73 15.99
CA LEU A 26 3.42 4.14 16.33
C LEU A 26 3.71 4.35 17.83
N PRO A 27 3.01 3.68 18.78
CA PRO A 27 3.32 3.82 20.20
C PRO A 27 4.73 3.33 20.55
N ILE A 28 5.18 2.24 19.92
CA ILE A 28 6.50 1.64 20.16
C ILE A 28 7.59 2.60 19.67
N ILE A 29 7.43 3.13 18.46
CA ILE A 29 8.38 4.05 17.84
C ILE A 29 8.42 5.39 18.59
N LEU A 30 7.27 5.94 19.01
CA LEU A 30 7.24 7.15 19.81
C LEU A 30 7.92 6.96 21.17
N SER A 31 7.78 5.79 21.79
CA SER A 31 8.48 5.44 23.02
C SER A 31 10.00 5.31 22.79
N TYR A 32 10.40 4.69 21.68
CA TYR A 32 11.80 4.61 21.25
C TYR A 32 12.40 6.01 21.00
N LEU A 33 11.72 6.87 20.22
CA LEU A 33 12.18 8.24 19.94
C LEU A 33 12.31 9.10 21.21
N ARG A 34 11.52 8.81 22.25
CA ARG A 34 11.61 9.50 23.54
C ARG A 34 12.80 9.03 24.38
N ASN A 35 13.10 7.74 24.37
CA ASN A 35 14.06 7.13 25.29
C ASN A 35 15.39 6.71 24.63
N ASN A 36 15.48 6.74 23.30
CA ASN A 36 16.54 6.16 22.45
C ASN A 36 16.81 4.66 22.73
N ILE A 37 15.85 3.96 23.33
CA ILE A 37 15.93 2.55 23.71
C ILE A 37 14.55 1.93 23.50
N VAL A 38 14.52 0.69 23.00
CA VAL A 38 13.28 -0.09 22.82
C VAL A 38 12.59 -0.32 24.18
N PRO A 39 11.26 -0.13 24.31
CA PRO A 39 10.56 -0.15 25.59
C PRO A 39 10.66 -1.49 26.34
N ILE A 40 10.74 -2.61 25.61
CA ILE A 40 10.88 -3.95 26.16
C ILE A 40 12.15 -4.57 25.56
N GLN A 41 13.19 -4.69 26.38
CA GLN A 41 14.49 -5.23 25.96
C GLN A 41 14.49 -6.76 26.08
N SER A 42 13.72 -7.42 25.22
CA SER A 42 13.63 -8.88 25.16
C SER A 42 13.70 -9.35 23.71
N ASN A 43 14.44 -10.43 23.45
CA ASN A 43 14.55 -11.04 22.12
C ASN A 43 13.17 -11.38 21.55
N ILE A 44 12.29 -11.96 22.36
CA ILE A 44 10.92 -12.36 21.94
C ILE A 44 10.12 -11.14 21.48
N PHE A 45 10.28 -10.00 22.17
CA PHE A 45 9.60 -8.77 21.78
C PHE A 45 10.12 -8.25 20.45
N CYS A 46 11.44 -8.24 20.25
CA CYS A 46 12.07 -7.81 18.99
C CYS A 46 11.69 -8.71 17.81
N GLU A 47 11.67 -10.04 18.00
CA GLU A 47 11.24 -10.99 16.96
C GLU A 47 9.79 -10.78 16.57
N PHE A 48 8.90 -10.63 17.56
CA PHE A 48 7.49 -10.36 17.31
C PHE A 48 7.28 -9.02 16.61
N TRP A 49 7.95 -7.96 17.09
CA TRP A 49 7.85 -6.62 16.51
C TRP A 49 8.39 -6.59 15.08
N ALA A 50 9.54 -7.20 14.81
CA ALA A 50 10.08 -7.33 13.46
C ALA A 50 9.10 -8.11 12.57
N CYS A 51 8.61 -9.27 13.01
CA CYS A 51 7.66 -10.07 12.23
C CYS A 51 6.42 -9.26 11.86
N GLN A 52 5.90 -8.47 12.81
CA GLN A 52 4.78 -7.60 12.58
C GLN A 52 5.10 -6.51 11.55
N ASP A 53 6.19 -5.75 11.74
CA ASP A 53 6.59 -4.63 10.89
C ASP A 53 6.85 -5.07 9.44
N TYR A 54 7.67 -6.10 9.23
CA TYR A 54 7.95 -6.58 7.87
C TYR A 54 6.69 -7.15 7.19
N SER A 55 5.86 -7.90 7.93
CA SER A 55 4.61 -8.47 7.38
C SER A 55 3.63 -7.39 6.93
N PHE A 56 3.36 -6.39 7.78
CA PHE A 56 2.40 -5.33 7.44
C PHE A 56 2.92 -4.45 6.30
N ASN A 57 4.20 -4.09 6.30
CA ASN A 57 4.79 -3.28 5.23
C ASN A 57 4.65 -3.96 3.86
N VAL A 58 5.05 -5.23 3.75
CA VAL A 58 4.95 -5.97 2.48
C VAL A 58 3.50 -6.27 2.12
N MET A 59 2.65 -6.60 3.08
CA MET A 59 1.22 -6.82 2.83
C MET A 59 0.55 -5.58 2.24
N ILE A 60 0.77 -4.40 2.81
CA ILE A 60 0.23 -3.14 2.28
C ILE A 60 0.79 -2.87 0.89
N LEU A 61 2.10 -3.05 0.69
CA LEU A 61 2.75 -2.81 -0.59
C LEU A 61 2.20 -3.73 -1.70
N MET A 62 2.03 -5.03 -1.41
CA MET A 62 1.42 -6.00 -2.31
C MET A 62 -0.05 -5.68 -2.59
N LEU A 63 -0.85 -5.37 -1.56
CA LEU A 63 -2.25 -4.97 -1.72
C LEU A 63 -2.39 -3.70 -2.57
N MET A 64 -1.46 -2.74 -2.43
CA MET A 64 -1.41 -1.53 -3.24
C MET A 64 -1.09 -1.83 -4.71
N GLY A 65 -0.11 -2.69 -4.97
CA GLY A 65 0.20 -3.18 -6.31
C GLY A 65 -0.98 -3.90 -6.95
N PHE A 66 -1.63 -4.79 -6.20
CA PHE A 66 -2.81 -5.51 -6.65
C PHE A 66 -3.99 -4.57 -6.90
N THR A 67 -4.23 -3.59 -6.03
CA THR A 67 -5.28 -2.57 -6.21
C THR A 67 -5.10 -1.81 -7.53
N ALA A 68 -3.86 -1.54 -7.95
CA ALA A 68 -3.58 -0.89 -9.22
C ALA A 68 -3.94 -1.78 -10.42
N ILE A 69 -3.59 -3.08 -10.38
CA ILE A 69 -3.97 -4.07 -11.40
C ILE A 69 -5.49 -4.22 -11.46
N GLU A 70 -6.13 -4.40 -10.31
CA GLU A 70 -7.57 -4.58 -10.21
C GLU A 70 -8.33 -3.40 -10.83
N ARG A 71 -7.89 -2.16 -10.56
CA ARG A 71 -8.48 -0.96 -11.15
C ARG A 71 -8.30 -0.93 -12.67
N TYR A 72 -7.14 -1.33 -13.17
CA TYR A 72 -6.91 -1.48 -14.60
C TYR A 72 -7.90 -2.49 -15.22
N LEU A 73 -8.03 -3.68 -14.63
CA LEU A 73 -8.95 -4.72 -15.09
C LEU A 73 -10.42 -4.26 -15.03
N LEU A 74 -10.84 -3.57 -13.97
CA LEU A 74 -12.23 -3.11 -13.80
C LEU A 74 -12.62 -2.07 -14.86
N ILE A 75 -11.68 -1.22 -15.28
CA ILE A 75 -11.91 -0.16 -16.26
C ILE A 75 -11.94 -0.72 -17.68
N PHE A 76 -10.99 -1.60 -18.04
CA PHE A 76 -10.85 -2.07 -19.43
C PHE A 76 -11.47 -3.44 -19.70
N HIS A 77 -11.50 -4.34 -18.71
CA HIS A 77 -11.82 -5.76 -18.85
C HIS A 77 -12.93 -6.19 -17.88
N ASN A 78 -13.95 -5.37 -17.71
CA ASN A 78 -14.98 -5.63 -16.70
C ASN A 78 -15.78 -6.91 -16.90
N GLN A 79 -16.13 -7.26 -18.14
CA GLN A 79 -16.87 -8.50 -18.42
C GLN A 79 -16.03 -9.72 -18.01
N PHE A 80 -14.73 -9.70 -18.34
CA PHE A 80 -13.78 -10.73 -17.96
C PHE A 80 -13.61 -10.83 -16.43
N LEU A 81 -13.49 -9.69 -15.73
CA LEU A 81 -13.41 -9.67 -14.27
C LEU A 81 -14.68 -10.24 -13.60
N GLN A 82 -15.86 -9.99 -14.19
CA GLN A 82 -17.12 -10.51 -13.66
C GLN A 82 -17.24 -12.03 -13.85
N GLN A 83 -16.71 -12.57 -14.94
CA GLN A 83 -16.71 -14.01 -15.21
C GLN A 83 -15.74 -14.77 -14.30
N HIS A 84 -14.57 -14.18 -14.00
CA HIS A 84 -13.50 -14.82 -13.22
C HIS A 84 -13.25 -14.12 -11.88
N LEU A 85 -14.31 -13.67 -11.22
CA LEU A 85 -14.23 -12.83 -10.02
C LEU A 85 -13.42 -13.51 -8.89
N ILE A 86 -13.64 -14.80 -8.65
CA ILE A 86 -12.96 -15.52 -7.57
C ILE A 86 -11.44 -15.56 -7.81
N ILE A 87 -11.03 -15.88 -9.05
CA ILE A 87 -9.63 -16.08 -9.42
C ILE A 87 -8.88 -14.75 -9.56
N LEU A 88 -9.54 -13.70 -10.08
CA LEU A 88 -8.88 -12.43 -10.38
C LEU A 88 -9.00 -11.38 -9.27
N HIS A 89 -9.94 -11.55 -8.33
CA HIS A 89 -10.16 -10.61 -7.22
C HIS A 89 -9.84 -11.22 -5.85
N TYR A 90 -10.52 -12.30 -5.47
CA TYR A 90 -10.40 -12.84 -4.11
C TYR A 90 -9.09 -13.61 -3.89
N MET A 91 -8.70 -14.46 -4.84
CA MET A 91 -7.47 -15.26 -4.70
C MET A 91 -6.21 -14.38 -4.54
N PRO A 92 -5.94 -13.37 -5.38
CA PRO A 92 -4.75 -12.53 -5.21
C PRO A 92 -4.79 -11.72 -3.92
N MET A 93 -5.97 -11.24 -3.51
CA MET A 93 -6.12 -10.52 -2.24
C MET A 93 -5.78 -11.41 -1.04
N ILE A 94 -6.25 -12.66 -1.02
CA ILE A 94 -5.90 -13.64 0.02
C ILE A 94 -4.41 -13.94 0.00
N VAL A 95 -3.82 -14.13 -1.18
CA VAL A 95 -2.37 -14.35 -1.33
C VAL A 95 -1.58 -13.16 -0.80
N CYS A 96 -1.94 -11.91 -1.14
CA CYS A 96 -1.27 -10.71 -0.64
C CYS A 96 -1.29 -10.57 0.90
N ILE A 97 -2.23 -11.23 1.60
CA ILE A 97 -2.34 -11.20 3.06
C ILE A 97 -1.59 -12.38 3.68
N ILE A 98 -1.83 -13.61 3.20
CA ILE A 98 -1.27 -14.82 3.81
C ILE A 98 0.22 -14.96 3.52
N TYR A 99 0.66 -14.60 2.31
CA TYR A 99 2.05 -14.78 1.88
C TYR A 99 3.05 -14.00 2.75
N PRO A 100 2.90 -12.69 2.99
CA PRO A 100 3.87 -11.94 3.81
C PRO A 100 3.94 -12.46 5.25
N ILE A 101 2.78 -12.75 5.85
CA ILE A 101 2.70 -13.27 7.23
C ILE A 101 3.44 -14.61 7.33
N GLY A 102 3.13 -15.56 6.44
CA GLY A 102 3.78 -16.88 6.44
C GLY A 102 5.29 -16.79 6.17
N LEU A 103 5.69 -15.92 5.24
CA LEU A 103 7.09 -15.71 4.89
C LEU A 103 7.89 -15.17 6.08
N TYR A 104 7.45 -14.10 6.72
CA TYR A 104 8.23 -13.49 7.81
C TYR A 104 8.17 -14.29 9.11
N ILE A 105 7.09 -15.05 9.36
CA ILE A 105 7.10 -16.05 10.43
C ILE A 105 8.20 -17.07 10.19
N TYR A 106 8.30 -17.61 8.97
CA TYR A 106 9.35 -18.56 8.62
C TYR A 106 10.76 -17.94 8.74
N LEU A 107 10.98 -16.78 8.13
CA LEU A 107 12.29 -16.13 8.07
C LEU A 107 12.82 -15.68 9.44
N ILE A 108 11.94 -15.31 10.38
CA ILE A 108 12.37 -14.77 11.69
C ILE A 108 12.48 -15.88 12.74
N PHE A 109 11.54 -16.84 12.77
CA PHE A 109 11.50 -17.85 13.83
C PHE A 109 12.15 -19.19 13.45
N PHE A 110 12.20 -19.54 12.16
CA PHE A 110 12.61 -20.88 11.72
C PHE A 110 13.89 -20.89 10.87
N TYR A 111 14.30 -19.75 10.31
CA TYR A 111 15.51 -19.67 9.50
C TYR A 111 16.77 -19.88 10.39
N PRO A 112 17.76 -20.69 9.97
CA PRO A 112 18.86 -21.14 10.82
C PRO A 112 19.94 -20.05 10.98
N CYS A 113 19.59 -18.91 11.57
CA CYS A 113 20.54 -17.89 12.00
C CYS A 113 20.26 -17.42 13.42
N ILE A 114 21.27 -16.89 14.09
CA ILE A 114 21.15 -16.39 15.46
C ILE A 114 20.82 -14.89 15.36
N ASN A 115 19.62 -14.51 15.82
CA ASN A 115 19.23 -13.11 15.89
C ASN A 115 20.10 -12.36 16.93
N GLN A 116 20.76 -11.30 16.49
CA GLN A 116 21.52 -10.39 17.35
C GLN A 116 20.81 -9.03 17.40
N PHE A 117 20.03 -8.82 18.46
CA PHE A 117 19.26 -7.60 18.62
C PHE A 117 20.05 -6.50 19.31
N THR A 118 20.01 -5.31 18.70
CA THR A 118 20.59 -4.08 19.26
C THR A 118 19.45 -3.17 19.72
N TYR A 119 19.19 -3.12 21.02
CA TYR A 119 18.06 -2.39 21.60
C TYR A 119 18.15 -0.86 21.51
N THR A 120 19.28 -0.33 21.04
CA THR A 120 19.50 1.10 20.77
C THR A 120 19.24 1.45 19.30
N MET A 121 18.86 0.49 18.46
CA MET A 121 18.47 0.70 17.08
C MET A 121 16.95 0.53 16.92
N ILE A 122 16.39 1.23 15.93
CA ILE A 122 15.00 1.01 15.52
C ILE A 122 14.83 -0.45 15.08
N THR A 123 13.65 -1.02 15.32
CA THR A 123 13.33 -2.45 15.05
C THR A 123 14.39 -3.43 15.58
N CYS A 124 15.05 -3.05 16.68
CA CYS A 124 16.11 -3.80 17.33
C CYS A 124 17.31 -4.15 16.43
N GLY A 125 17.58 -3.36 15.39
CA GLY A 125 18.67 -3.58 14.43
C GLY A 125 18.33 -4.52 13.27
N GLY A 126 17.11 -5.08 13.25
CA GLY A 126 16.65 -6.00 12.20
C GLY A 126 16.98 -7.47 12.46
N PRO A 127 16.30 -8.39 11.75
CA PRO A 127 16.46 -9.83 11.90
C PRO A 127 17.72 -10.35 11.21
N CYS A 128 18.25 -11.49 11.66
CA CYS A 128 19.54 -12.00 11.16
C CYS A 128 19.53 -12.35 9.66
N TYR A 129 18.39 -12.75 9.09
CA TYR A 129 18.31 -13.09 7.67
C TYR A 129 18.62 -11.90 6.75
N PHE A 130 18.46 -10.66 7.25
CA PHE A 130 18.70 -9.45 6.46
C PHE A 130 20.18 -9.26 6.09
N TYR A 131 21.07 -9.82 6.91
CA TYR A 131 22.52 -9.82 6.68
C TYR A 131 22.98 -10.95 5.76
N GLU A 132 22.14 -11.97 5.55
CA GLU A 132 22.43 -13.07 4.63
C GLU A 132 22.13 -12.63 3.20
N THR A 133 23.16 -12.52 2.36
CA THR A 133 23.05 -11.91 1.02
C THR A 133 21.96 -12.54 0.16
N THR A 134 21.87 -13.88 0.13
CA THR A 134 20.92 -14.57 -0.75
C THR A 134 19.47 -14.31 -0.37
N ILE A 135 19.14 -14.41 0.92
CA ILE A 135 17.76 -14.18 1.40
C ILE A 135 17.41 -12.70 1.31
N SER A 136 18.36 -11.82 1.65
CA SER A 136 18.18 -10.37 1.56
C SER A 136 17.91 -9.91 0.11
N ILE A 137 18.63 -10.44 -0.88
CA ILE A 137 18.33 -10.18 -2.32
C ILE A 137 16.90 -10.61 -2.65
N VAL A 138 16.51 -11.82 -2.26
CA VAL A 138 15.17 -12.34 -2.57
C VAL A 138 14.10 -11.46 -1.94
N ASP A 139 14.28 -11.07 -0.68
CA ASP A 139 13.35 -10.20 0.03
C ASP A 139 13.22 -8.83 -0.63
N ILE A 140 14.35 -8.17 -0.89
CA ILE A 140 14.38 -6.85 -1.54
C ILE A 140 13.75 -6.91 -2.94
N PHE A 141 14.12 -7.87 -3.78
CA PHE A 141 13.64 -7.87 -5.16
C PHE A 141 12.20 -8.36 -5.30
N ILE A 142 11.83 -9.45 -4.61
CA ILE A 142 10.51 -10.07 -4.76
C ILE A 142 9.46 -9.36 -3.90
N ASN A 143 9.79 -8.98 -2.67
CA ASN A 143 8.79 -8.45 -1.75
C ASN A 143 8.71 -6.92 -1.78
N LEU A 144 9.77 -6.23 -2.21
CA LEU A 144 9.80 -4.76 -2.26
C LEU A 144 9.80 -4.23 -3.71
N VAL A 145 10.81 -4.55 -4.51
CA VAL A 145 10.96 -4.00 -5.88
C VAL A 145 9.81 -4.43 -6.77
N PHE A 146 9.44 -5.71 -6.77
CA PHE A 146 8.41 -6.22 -7.67
C PHE A 146 7.02 -5.57 -7.44
N PRO A 147 6.47 -5.50 -6.21
CA PRO A 147 5.21 -4.80 -5.96
C PRO A 147 5.26 -3.31 -6.32
N VAL A 148 6.38 -2.61 -6.02
CA VAL A 148 6.57 -1.21 -6.41
C VAL A 148 6.55 -1.05 -7.93
N ALA A 149 7.29 -1.89 -8.65
CA ALA A 149 7.34 -1.87 -10.11
C ALA A 149 5.97 -2.15 -10.72
N VAL A 150 5.28 -3.20 -10.25
CA VAL A 150 3.92 -3.56 -10.70
C VAL A 150 2.94 -2.41 -10.46
N SER A 151 2.94 -1.82 -9.26
CA SER A 151 2.06 -0.69 -8.93
C SER A 151 2.30 0.52 -9.84
N SER A 152 3.56 0.80 -10.16
CA SER A 152 3.99 1.92 -11.00
C SER A 152 3.61 1.68 -12.46
N LEU A 153 3.91 0.49 -13.01
CA LEU A 153 3.58 0.11 -14.38
C LEU A 153 2.07 0.07 -14.60
N ALA A 154 1.30 -0.50 -13.68
CA ALA A 154 -0.16 -0.53 -13.76
C ALA A 154 -0.75 0.89 -13.72
N SER A 155 -0.21 1.76 -12.86
CA SER A 155 -0.68 3.15 -12.75
C SER A 155 -0.33 3.99 -13.97
N LEU A 156 0.86 3.81 -14.55
CA LEU A 156 1.26 4.44 -15.81
C LEU A 156 0.41 3.93 -16.97
N ALA A 157 0.19 2.62 -17.08
CA ALA A 157 -0.66 2.04 -18.12
C ALA A 157 -2.10 2.56 -18.03
N LEU A 158 -2.64 2.70 -16.82
CA LEU A 158 -3.95 3.27 -16.56
C LEU A 158 -4.01 4.75 -17.00
N LEU A 159 -3.01 5.56 -16.61
CA LEU A 159 -2.91 6.96 -16.99
C LEU A 159 -2.84 7.13 -18.50
N THR A 160 -1.92 6.44 -19.17
CA THR A 160 -1.73 6.51 -20.62
C THR A 160 -3.02 6.18 -21.35
N ARG A 161 -3.71 5.08 -20.97
CA ARG A 161 -4.97 4.72 -21.62
C ARG A 161 -6.10 5.71 -21.36
N VAL A 162 -6.23 6.24 -20.14
CA VAL A 162 -7.23 7.26 -19.82
C VAL A 162 -6.99 8.54 -20.64
N LEU A 163 -5.73 8.93 -20.84
CA LEU A 163 -5.37 10.05 -21.70
C LEU A 163 -5.70 9.79 -23.18
N CYS A 164 -5.38 8.60 -23.71
CA CYS A 164 -5.72 8.23 -25.08
C CYS A 164 -7.23 8.15 -25.31
N GLN A 165 -7.99 7.62 -24.34
CA GLN A 165 -9.45 7.46 -24.45
C GLN A 165 -10.24 8.74 -24.16
N LYS A 166 -9.58 9.81 -23.68
CA LYS A 166 -10.19 11.13 -23.46
C LYS A 166 -10.96 11.64 -24.68
N ARG A 167 -10.49 11.33 -25.89
CA ARG A 167 -11.15 11.73 -27.15
C ARG A 167 -12.43 10.93 -27.46
N ARG A 168 -12.55 9.68 -26.98
CA ARG A 168 -13.70 8.80 -27.27
C ARG A 168 -14.78 8.84 -26.19
N MET A 169 -14.41 9.11 -24.93
CA MET A 169 -15.39 9.20 -23.83
C MET A 169 -16.07 10.58 -23.79
N GLN A 170 -17.06 10.80 -24.66
CA GLN A 170 -17.88 12.03 -24.70
C GLN A 170 -18.78 12.25 -23.46
N GLN A 171 -18.86 11.30 -22.52
CA GLN A 171 -19.63 11.48 -21.28
C GLN A 171 -18.86 12.30 -20.23
N ARG A 172 -19.06 13.62 -20.27
CA ARG A 172 -18.41 14.64 -19.41
C ARG A 172 -18.48 14.33 -17.91
N GLN A 173 -19.53 13.67 -17.43
CA GLN A 173 -19.75 13.40 -16.01
C GLN A 173 -18.95 12.19 -15.49
N MET A 174 -18.94 11.07 -16.23
CA MET A 174 -18.14 9.89 -15.89
C MET A 174 -16.64 10.19 -15.94
N TRP A 175 -16.21 11.02 -16.89
CA TRP A 175 -14.83 11.47 -17.00
C TRP A 175 -14.33 12.20 -15.75
N LYS A 176 -15.12 13.16 -15.22
CA LYS A 176 -14.74 13.91 -14.02
C LYS A 176 -14.53 13.00 -12.81
N LYS A 177 -15.41 12.00 -12.63
CA LYS A 177 -15.31 11.02 -11.53
C LYS A 177 -14.07 10.15 -11.67
N ASN A 178 -13.82 9.59 -12.87
CA ASN A 178 -12.67 8.73 -13.13
C ASN A 178 -11.35 9.49 -13.02
N ARG A 179 -11.28 10.73 -13.52
CA ARG A 179 -10.08 11.58 -13.41
C ARG A 179 -9.68 11.84 -11.97
N ARG A 180 -10.65 12.13 -11.08
CA ARG A 180 -10.37 12.38 -9.67
C ARG A 180 -9.76 11.15 -8.98
N LEU A 181 -10.35 9.98 -9.21
CA LEU A 181 -9.86 8.72 -8.66
C LEU A 181 -8.47 8.34 -9.20
N LEU A 182 -8.21 8.64 -10.49
CA LEU A 182 -6.91 8.41 -11.11
C LEU A 182 -5.81 9.31 -10.54
N ILE A 183 -6.09 10.61 -10.36
CA ILE A 183 -5.14 11.55 -9.75
C ILE A 183 -4.81 11.12 -8.32
N GLN A 184 -5.80 10.66 -7.55
CA GLN A 184 -5.57 10.15 -6.20
C GLN A 184 -4.67 8.92 -6.20
N LEU A 185 -4.92 7.94 -7.08
CA LEU A 185 -4.07 6.75 -7.17
C LEU A 185 -2.64 7.12 -7.57
N LEU A 186 -2.49 8.00 -8.55
CA LEU A 186 -1.18 8.48 -9.01
C LEU A 186 -0.42 9.19 -7.88
N TYR A 187 -1.11 10.00 -7.08
CA TYR A 187 -0.51 10.66 -5.92
C TYR A 187 0.00 9.64 -4.89
N ILE A 188 -0.78 8.61 -4.56
CA ILE A 188 -0.33 7.55 -3.65
C ILE A 188 0.90 6.84 -4.20
N VAL A 189 0.87 6.47 -5.48
CA VAL A 189 1.97 5.73 -6.12
C VAL A 189 3.24 6.58 -6.16
N ILE A 190 3.14 7.88 -6.45
CA ILE A 190 4.28 8.80 -6.40
C ILE A 190 4.82 8.89 -4.97
N LEU A 191 3.95 9.06 -3.97
CA LEU A 191 4.35 9.15 -2.57
C LEU A 191 5.06 7.87 -2.09
N TYR A 192 4.51 6.70 -2.44
CA TYR A 192 5.13 5.41 -2.13
C TYR A 192 6.49 5.27 -2.82
N ASN A 193 6.58 5.54 -4.13
CA ASN A 193 7.86 5.46 -4.85
C ASN A 193 8.90 6.42 -4.28
N LEU A 194 8.50 7.65 -3.95
CA LEU A 194 9.40 8.67 -3.43
C LEU A 194 10.06 8.23 -2.11
N LEU A 195 9.37 7.43 -1.30
CA LEU A 195 9.85 7.03 0.04
C LEU A 195 10.46 5.63 0.04
N TRP A 196 9.95 4.70 -0.77
CA TRP A 196 10.50 3.35 -0.90
C TRP A 196 11.72 3.26 -1.83
N LEU A 197 11.77 4.03 -2.93
CA LEU A 197 12.90 3.94 -3.85
C LEU A 197 14.24 4.33 -3.19
N PRO A 198 14.35 5.41 -2.39
CA PRO A 198 15.59 5.72 -1.69
C PRO A 198 16.02 4.58 -0.77
N MET A 199 15.09 3.94 -0.06
CA MET A 199 15.40 2.80 0.81
C MET A 199 15.92 1.63 -0.02
N ILE A 200 15.20 1.22 -1.07
CA ILE A 200 15.60 0.13 -1.97
C ILE A 200 16.99 0.40 -2.57
N ILE A 201 17.26 1.63 -3.02
CA ILE A 201 18.55 2.02 -3.58
C ILE A 201 19.65 1.89 -2.53
N CYS A 202 19.44 2.41 -1.31
CA CYS A 202 20.43 2.33 -0.23
C CYS A 202 20.70 0.88 0.17
N SER A 203 19.66 0.07 0.38
CA SER A 203 19.78 -1.36 0.69
C SER A 203 20.50 -2.12 -0.42
N SER A 204 20.22 -1.80 -1.69
CA SER A 204 20.91 -2.42 -2.83
C SER A 204 22.39 -2.03 -2.88
N ILE A 205 22.72 -0.76 -2.65
CA ILE A 205 24.12 -0.30 -2.62
C ILE A 205 24.88 -0.99 -1.47
N MET A 206 24.28 -1.11 -0.29
CA MET A 206 24.89 -1.81 0.85
C MET A 206 25.15 -3.29 0.57
N LEU A 207 24.34 -3.92 -0.28
CA LEU A 207 24.44 -5.34 -0.61
C LEU A 207 25.53 -5.63 -1.66
N PHE A 208 25.74 -4.72 -2.61
CA PHE A 208 26.69 -4.91 -3.72
C PHE A 208 28.01 -4.17 -3.53
N SER A 209 28.09 -3.18 -2.64
CA SER A 209 29.30 -2.40 -2.39
C SER A 209 30.06 -2.94 -1.19
N PRO A 210 31.38 -3.21 -1.30
CA PRO A 210 32.21 -3.61 -0.17
C PRO A 210 32.53 -2.45 0.79
N VAL A 211 32.02 -1.24 0.55
CA VAL A 211 32.38 -0.04 1.32
C VAL A 211 31.44 0.13 2.52
N PRO A 212 31.94 0.06 3.77
CA PRO A 212 31.18 0.49 4.93
C PRO A 212 31.11 2.01 4.95
N GLN A 213 30.13 2.59 4.24
CA GLN A 213 29.79 3.99 4.45
C GLN A 213 28.89 4.02 5.69
N SER A 214 29.44 4.38 6.85
CA SER A 214 28.68 4.69 8.06
C SER A 214 27.47 5.58 7.76
N LEU A 215 27.61 6.49 6.79
CA LEU A 215 26.54 7.32 6.24
C LEU A 215 25.39 6.52 5.61
N LEU A 216 25.65 5.48 4.82
CA LEU A 216 24.60 4.64 4.22
C LEU A 216 23.84 3.87 5.30
N VAL A 217 24.54 3.38 6.32
CA VAL A 217 23.92 2.70 7.46
C VAL A 217 23.03 3.68 8.24
N GLU A 218 23.54 4.88 8.54
CA GLU A 218 22.76 5.92 9.22
C GLU A 218 21.53 6.34 8.40
N LEU A 219 21.68 6.54 7.09
CA LEU A 219 20.57 6.91 6.23
C LEU A 219 19.51 5.80 6.13
N SER A 220 19.95 4.56 5.89
CA SER A 220 19.06 3.40 5.66
C SER A 220 18.37 2.90 6.92
N VAL A 221 19.05 2.94 8.07
CA VAL A 221 18.53 2.42 9.34
C VAL A 221 17.84 3.53 10.15
N ASN A 222 18.40 4.74 10.18
CA ASN A 222 17.93 5.77 11.10
C ASN A 222 17.12 6.89 10.45
N ILE A 223 17.09 7.05 9.12
CA ILE A 223 16.38 8.21 8.51
C ILE A 223 15.25 7.73 7.61
N LEU A 224 15.56 6.88 6.64
CA LEU A 224 14.60 6.44 5.63
C LEU A 224 13.39 5.67 6.19
N PRO A 225 13.51 4.81 7.23
CA PRO A 225 12.36 4.10 7.79
C PRO A 225 11.29 5.04 8.35
N TYR A 226 11.68 6.18 8.93
CA TYR A 226 10.72 7.20 9.39
C TYR A 226 9.86 7.76 8.26
N GLY A 227 10.42 7.85 7.06
CA GLY A 227 9.69 8.25 5.85
C GLY A 227 8.54 7.29 5.51
N ILE A 228 8.72 5.99 5.75
CA ILE A 228 7.70 4.96 5.48
C ILE A 228 6.51 5.13 6.43
N TYR A 229 6.75 5.42 7.70
CA TYR A 229 5.67 5.70 8.67
C TYR A 229 4.80 6.89 8.26
N ILE A 230 5.38 7.92 7.63
CA ILE A 230 4.60 9.04 7.06
C ILE A 230 3.64 8.54 5.97
N VAL A 231 4.08 7.62 5.11
CA VAL A 231 3.21 7.02 4.08
C VAL A 231 2.04 6.27 4.70
N ILE A 232 2.33 5.43 5.70
CA ILE A 232 1.32 4.60 6.35
C ILE A 232 0.30 5.50 7.06
N LEU A 233 0.75 6.55 7.74
CA LEU A 233 -0.11 7.56 8.37
C LEU A 233 -1.00 8.29 7.36
N LEU A 234 -0.49 8.61 6.17
CA LEU A 234 -1.26 9.30 5.12
C LEU A 234 -2.22 8.36 4.37
N CYS A 235 -1.91 7.07 4.30
CA CYS A 235 -2.69 6.06 3.58
C CYS A 235 -4.20 6.08 3.91
N PRO A 236 -4.64 6.10 5.19
CA PRO A 236 -6.07 6.15 5.51
C PRO A 236 -6.75 7.43 5.04
N PHE A 237 -6.08 8.57 5.13
CA PHE A 237 -6.62 9.84 4.65
C PHE A 237 -6.81 9.84 3.14
N VAL A 238 -5.80 9.38 2.39
CA VAL A 238 -5.90 9.34 0.93
C VAL A 238 -6.95 8.31 0.47
N SER A 239 -7.04 7.17 1.16
CA SER A 239 -8.07 6.15 0.93
C SER A 239 -9.48 6.68 1.21
N LEU A 240 -9.68 7.43 2.29
CA LEU A 240 -10.97 8.05 2.61
C LEU A 240 -11.37 9.11 1.57
N MET A 241 -10.40 9.89 1.07
CA MET A 241 -10.62 10.83 -0.03
C MET A 241 -11.04 10.12 -1.33
N SER A 242 -10.67 8.83 -1.50
CA SER A 242 -10.99 8.04 -2.69
C SER A 242 -12.43 7.52 -2.76
N LEU A 243 -13.23 7.73 -1.70
CA LEU A 243 -14.63 7.32 -1.59
C LEU A 243 -15.59 8.51 -1.75
N PRO A 244 -15.70 9.16 -2.94
CA PRO A 244 -16.59 10.32 -3.14
C PRO A 244 -18.07 10.01 -2.90
N GLU A 245 -18.42 8.72 -2.87
CA GLU A 245 -19.79 8.24 -2.67
C GLU A 245 -20.26 8.44 -1.23
N LEU A 246 -19.37 8.30 -0.24
CA LEU A 246 -19.66 8.61 1.16
C LEU A 246 -20.00 10.09 1.34
N TRP A 247 -19.24 10.97 0.67
CA TRP A 247 -19.48 12.40 0.69
C TRP A 247 -20.80 12.79 0.02
N SER A 248 -21.16 12.11 -1.08
CA SER A 248 -22.43 12.36 -1.77
C SER A 248 -23.65 11.89 -0.97
N GLN A 249 -23.54 10.85 -0.15
CA GLN A 249 -24.65 10.38 0.70
C GLN A 249 -24.84 11.27 1.94
N ARG A 250 -23.76 11.85 2.47
CA ARG A 250 -23.81 12.73 3.65
C ARG A 250 -24.51 14.07 3.40
N ASN A 251 -24.70 14.47 2.14
CA ASN A 251 -25.33 15.75 1.79
C ASN A 251 -26.65 15.55 1.01
N PRO A 252 -27.73 15.05 1.65
CA PRO A 252 -29.02 14.82 0.99
C PRO A 252 -29.71 16.13 0.55
N ARG A 253 -29.30 17.28 1.09
CA ARG A 253 -29.93 18.59 0.85
C ARG A 253 -29.78 19.14 -0.59
N ILE A 254 -28.91 18.57 -1.43
CA ILE A 254 -28.67 19.06 -2.80
C ILE A 254 -29.49 18.27 -3.85
N ARG A 255 -30.21 17.21 -3.47
CA ARG A 255 -30.98 16.37 -4.42
C ARG A 255 -32.44 16.73 -4.74
N PRO A 256 -33.14 17.75 -4.18
CA PRO A 256 -34.55 17.93 -4.57
C PRO A 256 -34.79 18.58 -5.95
N LEU A 257 -33.85 19.37 -6.50
CA LEU A 257 -34.21 20.23 -7.65
C LEU A 257 -34.27 19.52 -9.01
N ALA A 258 -33.58 18.39 -9.20
CA ALA A 258 -33.62 17.67 -10.48
C ALA A 258 -34.86 16.79 -10.68
N LYS A 259 -35.70 16.59 -9.65
CA LYS A 259 -36.98 15.88 -9.77
C LYS A 259 -38.18 16.81 -9.92
N ALA A 260 -38.01 18.11 -9.68
CA ALA A 260 -39.09 19.09 -9.84
C ALA A 260 -39.37 19.42 -11.32
N ASP A 261 -38.36 19.40 -12.19
CA ASP A 261 -38.53 19.78 -13.60
C ASP A 261 -39.22 18.72 -14.48
N ASN A 262 -39.27 17.44 -14.05
CA ASN A 262 -40.00 16.40 -14.77
C ASN A 262 -41.48 16.30 -14.36
N ALA A 263 -41.95 17.10 -13.40
CA ALA A 263 -43.37 17.16 -13.02
C ALA A 263 -44.14 18.27 -13.77
N LEU A 264 -43.47 19.03 -14.64
CA LEU A 264 -44.02 20.18 -15.38
C LEU A 264 -44.09 19.96 -16.90
N GLN A 265 -44.17 18.71 -17.37
CA GLN A 265 -44.63 18.48 -18.75
C GLN A 265 -46.16 18.61 -18.82
N PRO A 266 -46.70 19.65 -19.49
CA PRO A 266 -48.13 19.79 -19.68
C PRO A 266 -48.63 18.67 -20.59
N ILE A 267 -49.75 18.07 -20.20
CA ILE A 267 -50.57 17.19 -21.04
C ILE A 267 -51.03 18.05 -22.22
N ALA A 268 -50.46 17.82 -23.40
CA ALA A 268 -50.98 18.36 -24.64
C ALA A 268 -52.28 17.63 -24.99
N PRO A 269 -53.32 18.35 -25.47
CA PRO A 269 -54.66 17.82 -25.74
C PRO A 269 -54.71 16.85 -26.93
#